data_AF-A0A820GKC5-F1
#
_entry.id   AF-A0A820GKC5-F1
#
_cell.length_a   1.000
_cell.length_b   1.000
_cell.length_c   1.000
_cell.angle_alpha   90.00
_cell.angle_beta   90.00
_cell.angle_gamma   90.00
#
_symmetry.space_group_name_H-M   'P 1'
#
loop_
_entity.id
_entity.type
_entity.pdbx_description
1 polymer ?
#
loop_
_entity_poly.entity_id
_entity_poly.type
_entity_poly.pdbx_seq_one_letter_code
_entity_poly.pdbx_strand_id
1 'polypeptide(L)'
;MARLFIFSIGLFLFASVYASTLNIDGSSKRLLVLLDNLGIRESHSFYFKQLKDHGFEITFKSSDDSSLQIVKYGEYLYDHVIIFAPSTKEFGGRLDAEILTQFVDAGGNVLVAGSDTVGDVIREFASECGIEFADDKSSVIDHINFDINDDGQHTLIVASPNNLLSSELIVGQTKKNGLPFLFRGTG
;
A
#
# COMPACT_ATOMS: atom_id res chain seq x y z
N MET A 1 -2.68 22.70 54.96
CA MET A 1 -3.33 21.53 54.33
C MET A 1 -3.91 21.86 52.94
N ALA A 2 -4.84 22.80 52.77
CA ALA A 2 -5.51 23.06 51.48
C ALA A 2 -4.59 23.55 50.33
N ARG A 3 -3.54 24.34 50.61
CA ARG A 3 -2.61 24.86 49.58
C ARG A 3 -1.73 23.79 48.92
N LEU A 4 -1.41 22.71 49.65
CA LEU A 4 -0.61 21.59 49.13
C LEU A 4 -1.44 20.68 48.22
N PHE A 5 -2.74 20.58 48.49
CA PHE A 5 -3.70 19.77 47.73
C PHE A 5 -4.04 20.40 46.37
N ILE A 6 -4.12 21.73 46.30
CA ILE A 6 -4.36 22.45 45.03
C ILE A 6 -3.13 22.35 44.11
N PHE A 7 -1.92 22.36 44.68
CA PHE A 7 -0.68 22.19 43.91
C PHE A 7 -0.52 20.76 43.35
N SER A 8 -0.91 19.72 44.10
CA SER A 8 -0.82 18.34 43.61
C SER A 8 -1.86 18.01 42.53
N ILE A 9 -3.07 18.55 42.63
CA ILE A 9 -4.11 18.43 41.60
C ILE A 9 -3.72 19.19 40.32
N GLY A 10 -3.16 20.39 40.46
CA GLY A 10 -2.64 21.17 39.34
C GLY A 10 -1.51 20.46 38.60
N LEU A 11 -0.60 19.80 39.34
CA LEU A 11 0.51 19.03 38.77
C LEU A 11 0.04 17.76 38.04
N PHE A 12 -0.98 17.07 38.56
CA PHE A 12 -1.60 15.91 37.90
C PHE A 12 -2.36 16.29 36.63
N LEU A 13 -3.09 17.41 36.66
CA LEU A 13 -3.80 17.93 35.49
C LEU A 13 -2.83 18.41 34.41
N PHE A 14 -1.72 19.07 34.81
CA PHE A 14 -0.66 19.42 33.87
C PHE A 14 -0.01 18.17 33.26
N ALA A 15 0.38 17.18 34.07
CA ALA A 15 0.98 15.95 33.56
C ALA A 15 0.07 15.19 32.58
N SER A 16 -1.24 15.14 32.85
CA SER A 16 -2.23 14.53 31.97
C SER A 16 -2.38 15.27 30.63
N VAL A 17 -2.33 16.60 30.64
CA VAL A 17 -2.39 17.42 29.42
C VAL A 17 -1.09 17.29 28.61
N TYR A 18 0.07 17.25 29.26
CA TYR A 18 1.35 17.00 28.59
C TYR A 18 1.41 15.60 27.96
N ALA A 19 0.89 14.57 28.63
CA ALA A 19 0.84 13.21 28.10
C ALA A 19 -0.06 13.09 26.84
N SER A 20 -1.13 13.88 26.76
CA SER A 20 -2.02 13.90 25.58
C SER A 20 -1.46 14.71 24.41
N THR A 21 -0.50 15.62 24.65
CA THR A 21 0.22 16.37 23.60
C THR A 21 1.46 15.67 23.05
N LEU A 22 1.87 14.52 23.60
CA LEU A 22 3.02 13.75 23.08
C LEU A 22 2.67 12.77 21.96
N ASN A 23 1.39 12.68 21.57
CA ASN A 23 0.98 11.97 20.36
C ASN A 23 1.07 12.89 19.13
N ILE A 24 2.22 13.51 18.92
CA ILE A 24 2.55 14.23 17.68
C ILE A 24 3.44 13.30 16.86
N ASP A 25 2.83 12.21 16.39
CA ASP A 25 2.97 11.66 15.04
C ASP A 25 1.87 10.61 14.83
N GLY A 26 0.62 11.05 14.98
CA GLY A 26 -0.58 10.22 14.97
C GLY A 26 -1.06 9.83 13.58
N SER A 27 -0.16 9.55 12.64
CA SER A 27 -0.56 8.85 11.41
C SER A 27 -0.90 7.44 11.82
N SER A 28 -2.17 7.08 11.65
CA SER A 28 -2.68 5.74 11.87
C SER A 28 -1.81 4.71 11.13
N LYS A 29 -1.34 3.65 11.81
CA LYS A 29 -0.27 2.77 11.31
C LYS A 29 -0.74 1.36 10.97
N ARG A 30 -2.04 1.07 11.04
CA ARG A 30 -2.58 -0.28 10.85
C ARG A 30 -2.66 -0.54 9.35
N LEU A 31 -1.83 -1.49 8.90
CA LEU A 31 -1.69 -1.82 7.49
C LEU A 31 -2.12 -3.26 7.25
N LEU A 32 -3.13 -3.44 6.39
CA LEU A 32 -3.51 -4.76 5.87
C LEU A 32 -2.74 -5.03 4.57
N VAL A 33 -2.13 -6.21 4.47
CA VAL A 33 -1.50 -6.68 3.23
C VAL A 33 -2.22 -7.94 2.77
N LEU A 34 -2.82 -7.88 1.59
CA LEU A 34 -3.40 -9.03 0.91
C LEU A 34 -2.36 -9.68 0.04
N LEU A 35 -2.22 -10.99 0.20
CA LEU A 35 -1.29 -11.83 -0.55
C LEU A 35 -2.07 -12.90 -1.30
N ASP A 36 -1.75 -13.08 -2.58
CA ASP A 36 -2.20 -14.24 -3.35
C ASP A 36 -1.45 -15.51 -2.91
N ASN A 37 -0.13 -15.39 -2.71
CA ASN A 37 0.71 -16.47 -2.21
C ASN A 37 1.53 -16.02 -1.01
N LEU A 38 1.62 -16.86 0.03
CA LEU A 38 2.46 -16.61 1.20
C LEU A 38 3.95 -16.43 0.85
N GLY A 39 4.43 -17.00 -0.24
CA GLY A 39 5.80 -16.80 -0.75
C GLY A 39 6.11 -15.34 -1.14
N ILE A 40 5.09 -14.51 -1.41
CA ILE A 40 5.25 -13.07 -1.66
C ILE A 40 5.84 -12.38 -0.42
N ARG A 41 5.49 -12.84 0.78
CA ARG A 41 6.02 -12.29 2.04
C ARG A 41 7.54 -12.46 2.15
N GLU A 42 8.07 -13.58 1.67
CA GLU A 42 9.51 -13.89 1.73
C GLU A 42 10.27 -13.14 0.63
N SER A 43 9.78 -13.20 -0.60
CA SER A 43 10.38 -12.50 -1.76
C SER A 43 10.41 -10.98 -1.59
N HIS A 44 9.40 -10.39 -0.94
CA HIS A 44 9.31 -8.94 -0.69
C HIS A 44 9.70 -8.56 0.75
N SER A 45 10.43 -9.42 1.45
CA SER A 45 10.82 -9.23 2.85
C SER A 45 11.56 -7.91 3.12
N PHE A 46 12.38 -7.44 2.18
CA PHE A 46 13.06 -6.15 2.28
C PHE A 46 12.07 -4.98 2.33
N TYR A 47 11.06 -4.98 1.46
CA TYR A 47 10.02 -3.96 1.43
C TYR A 47 9.19 -3.95 2.72
N PHE A 48 8.73 -5.12 3.17
CA PHE A 48 7.97 -5.22 4.42
C PHE A 48 8.81 -4.87 5.65
N LYS A 49 10.11 -5.14 5.63
CA LYS A 49 11.02 -4.71 6.68
C LYS A 49 11.09 -3.18 6.74
N GLN A 50 11.25 -2.52 5.60
CA GLN A 50 11.24 -1.05 5.55
C GLN A 50 9.93 -0.50 6.12
N LEU A 51 8.77 -1.02 5.73
CA LEU A 51 7.49 -0.59 6.29
C LEU A 51 7.43 -0.74 7.81
N LYS A 52 7.89 -1.87 8.35
CA LYS A 52 7.98 -2.07 9.82
C LYS A 52 8.95 -1.09 10.48
N ASP A 53 10.10 -0.82 9.86
CA ASP A 53 11.09 0.12 10.35
C ASP A 53 10.55 1.57 10.39
N HIS A 54 9.58 1.90 9.51
CA HIS A 54 8.81 3.16 9.55
C HIS A 54 7.61 3.13 10.52
N GLY A 55 7.41 2.02 11.25
CA GLY A 55 6.42 1.88 12.31
C GLY A 55 5.06 1.35 11.88
N PHE A 56 4.89 0.84 10.67
CA PHE A 56 3.63 0.23 10.24
C PHE A 56 3.36 -1.11 10.95
N GLU A 57 2.14 -1.29 11.46
CA GLU A 57 1.62 -2.52 12.04
C GLU A 57 1.01 -3.39 10.94
N ILE A 58 1.82 -4.29 10.39
CA ILE A 58 1.45 -5.09 9.21
C ILE A 58 0.69 -6.35 9.61
N THR A 59 -0.54 -6.48 9.13
CA THR A 59 -1.35 -7.70 9.17
C THR A 59 -1.37 -8.35 7.79
N PHE A 60 -0.85 -9.57 7.67
CA PHE A 60 -0.90 -10.33 6.41
C PHE A 60 -2.15 -11.21 6.38
N LYS A 61 -2.89 -11.18 5.27
CA LYS A 61 -4.01 -12.07 4.99
C LYS A 61 -3.92 -12.63 3.58
N SER A 62 -4.47 -13.83 3.39
CA SER A 62 -4.68 -14.39 2.06
C SER A 62 -5.80 -13.63 1.36
N SER A 63 -5.70 -13.44 0.05
CA SER A 63 -6.78 -12.88 -0.76
C SER A 63 -8.11 -13.61 -0.61
N ASP A 64 -8.06 -14.93 -0.36
CA ASP A 64 -9.22 -15.82 -0.34
C ASP A 64 -9.75 -16.09 1.08
N ASP A 65 -9.24 -15.39 2.09
CA ASP A 65 -9.64 -15.58 3.49
C ASP A 65 -11.10 -15.14 3.70
N SER A 66 -11.98 -16.07 4.10
CA SER A 66 -13.39 -15.79 4.36
C SER A 66 -13.64 -14.84 5.54
N SER A 67 -12.64 -14.64 6.40
CA SER A 67 -12.69 -13.68 7.51
C SER A 67 -12.18 -12.28 7.11
N LEU A 68 -11.95 -12.02 5.83
CA LEU A 68 -11.48 -10.75 5.33
C LEU A 68 -12.60 -9.70 5.41
N GLN A 69 -12.30 -8.63 6.14
CA GLN A 69 -13.18 -7.47 6.31
C GLN A 69 -12.29 -6.26 6.65
N ILE A 70 -12.54 -5.12 6.03
CA ILE A 70 -11.85 -3.86 6.35
C ILE A 70 -12.72 -2.93 7.20
N VAL A 71 -14.03 -3.13 7.19
CA VAL A 71 -15.02 -2.38 7.97
C VAL A 71 -15.79 -3.33 8.88
N LYS A 72 -15.99 -2.93 10.13
CA LYS A 72 -16.80 -3.67 11.11
C LYS A 72 -17.61 -2.71 11.95
N TYR A 73 -18.93 -2.90 11.99
CA TYR A 73 -19.87 -2.02 12.71
C TYR A 73 -19.76 -0.53 12.34
N GLY A 74 -19.39 -0.22 11.09
CA GLY A 74 -19.23 1.15 10.60
C GLY A 74 -17.86 1.78 10.90
N GLU A 75 -16.93 1.05 11.52
CA GLU A 75 -15.56 1.51 11.75
C GLU A 75 -14.55 0.75 10.89
N TYR A 76 -13.53 1.47 10.40
CA TYR A 76 -12.43 0.87 9.65
C TYR A 76 -11.37 0.25 10.58
N LEU A 77 -11.07 -1.02 10.32
CA LEU A 77 -10.11 -1.81 11.09
C LEU A 77 -8.65 -1.48 10.73
N TYR A 78 -8.44 -0.93 9.53
CA TYR A 78 -7.15 -0.59 8.96
C TYR A 78 -7.19 0.82 8.37
N ASP A 79 -6.02 1.42 8.23
CA ASP A 79 -5.86 2.78 7.70
C ASP A 79 -5.17 2.77 6.32
N HIS A 80 -4.42 1.69 6.07
CA HIS A 80 -3.75 1.42 4.82
C HIS A 80 -4.05 -0.02 4.39
N VAL A 81 -4.22 -0.21 3.08
CA VAL A 81 -4.40 -1.52 2.45
C VAL A 81 -3.40 -1.64 1.31
N ILE A 82 -2.62 -2.71 1.30
CA ILE A 82 -1.76 -3.11 0.18
C ILE A 82 -2.32 -4.40 -0.42
N ILE A 83 -2.56 -4.39 -1.73
CA ILE A 83 -3.04 -5.53 -2.48
C ILE A 83 -1.90 -6.05 -3.35
N PHE A 84 -1.20 -7.09 -2.86
CA PHE A 84 -0.23 -7.88 -3.61
C PHE A 84 -0.84 -9.24 -3.97
N ALA A 85 -2.01 -9.15 -4.60
CA ALA A 85 -2.78 -10.29 -5.03
C ALA A 85 -3.28 -10.06 -6.46
N PRO A 86 -2.37 -9.92 -7.44
CA PRO A 86 -2.72 -9.44 -8.77
C PRO A 86 -3.68 -10.38 -9.50
N SER A 87 -3.54 -11.71 -9.32
CA SER A 87 -4.29 -12.72 -10.05
C SER A 87 -5.66 -13.07 -9.43
N THR A 88 -5.98 -12.48 -8.28
CA THR A 88 -7.21 -12.77 -7.54
C THR A 88 -8.43 -12.22 -8.29
N LYS A 89 -9.35 -13.12 -8.66
CA LYS A 89 -10.59 -12.74 -9.32
C LYS A 89 -11.64 -12.18 -8.38
N GLU A 90 -11.73 -12.75 -7.18
CA GLU A 90 -12.68 -12.36 -6.14
C GLU A 90 -11.97 -12.42 -4.79
N PHE A 91 -12.12 -11.38 -3.95
CA PHE A 91 -11.60 -11.45 -2.59
C PHE A 91 -12.54 -12.27 -1.69
N GLY A 92 -11.96 -12.92 -0.69
CA GLY A 92 -12.70 -13.60 0.34
C GLY A 92 -13.49 -12.64 1.24
N GLY A 93 -14.46 -13.19 1.95
CA GLY A 93 -15.18 -12.49 3.02
C GLY A 93 -16.12 -11.40 2.48
N ARG A 94 -15.94 -10.17 2.97
CA ARG A 94 -16.77 -9.00 2.64
C ARG A 94 -15.95 -7.88 2.02
N LEU A 95 -14.99 -8.21 1.17
CA LEU A 95 -14.19 -7.24 0.45
C LEU A 95 -14.49 -7.32 -1.04
N ASP A 96 -14.84 -6.19 -1.65
CA ASP A 96 -15.09 -6.04 -3.08
C ASP A 96 -14.62 -4.65 -3.54
N ALA A 97 -14.75 -4.36 -4.83
CA ALA A 97 -14.36 -3.08 -5.40
C ALA A 97 -15.15 -1.91 -4.81
N GLU A 98 -16.44 -2.11 -4.51
CA GLU A 98 -17.31 -1.07 -3.92
C GLU A 98 -16.81 -0.67 -2.53
N ILE A 99 -16.53 -1.65 -1.66
CA ILE A 99 -16.03 -1.43 -0.30
C ILE A 99 -14.63 -0.80 -0.32
N LEU A 100 -13.77 -1.18 -1.27
CA LEU A 100 -12.46 -0.54 -1.46
C LEU A 100 -12.61 0.93 -1.87
N THR A 101 -13.56 1.24 -2.75
CA THR A 101 -13.84 2.61 -3.19
C THR A 101 -14.37 3.45 -2.01
N GLN A 102 -15.33 2.93 -1.25
CA GLN A 102 -15.83 3.58 -0.03
C GLN A 102 -14.72 3.81 1.02
N PHE A 103 -13.76 2.88 1.12
CA PHE A 103 -12.61 3.03 2.01
C PHE A 103 -11.70 4.19 1.59
N VAL A 104 -11.44 4.35 0.28
CA VAL A 104 -10.68 5.49 -0.26
C VAL A 104 -11.44 6.80 -0.05
N ASP A 105 -12.75 6.83 -0.31
CA ASP A 105 -13.61 8.01 -0.08
C ASP A 105 -13.62 8.45 1.39
N ALA A 106 -13.47 7.49 2.31
CA ALA A 106 -13.36 7.76 3.75
C ALA A 106 -11.94 8.20 4.19
N GLY A 107 -10.99 8.34 3.28
CA GLY A 107 -9.61 8.77 3.54
C GLY A 107 -8.62 7.63 3.79
N GLY A 108 -9.02 6.38 3.55
CA GLY A 108 -8.14 5.22 3.57
C GLY A 108 -7.16 5.23 2.39
N ASN A 109 -5.97 4.66 2.58
CA ASN A 109 -4.97 4.60 1.52
C ASN A 109 -4.88 3.18 0.95
N VAL A 110 -4.93 3.06 -0.37
CA VAL A 110 -4.82 1.78 -1.07
C VAL A 110 -3.62 1.80 -2.01
N LEU A 111 -2.78 0.77 -1.95
CA LEU A 111 -1.73 0.50 -2.93
C LEU A 111 -2.02 -0.84 -3.58
N VAL A 112 -2.10 -0.88 -4.90
CA VAL A 112 -2.34 -2.10 -5.67
C VAL A 112 -1.15 -2.37 -6.58
N ALA A 113 -0.67 -3.61 -6.60
CA ALA A 113 0.31 -4.06 -7.58
C ALA A 113 -0.37 -5.06 -8.53
N GLY A 114 -0.45 -4.70 -9.81
CA GLY A 114 -0.86 -5.59 -10.89
C GLY A 114 0.31 -6.40 -11.45
N SER A 115 0.00 -7.49 -12.15
CA SER A 115 0.95 -8.25 -12.97
C SER A 115 0.44 -8.32 -14.42
N ASP A 116 1.00 -9.21 -15.22
CA ASP A 116 0.44 -9.61 -16.52
C ASP A 116 -0.97 -10.22 -16.44
N THR A 117 -1.38 -10.63 -15.23
CA THR A 117 -2.62 -11.31 -14.91
C THR A 117 -3.36 -10.54 -13.83
N VAL A 118 -4.01 -9.43 -14.22
CA VAL A 118 -4.81 -8.60 -13.31
C VAL A 118 -6.24 -9.14 -13.22
N GLY A 119 -6.66 -9.50 -12.00
CA GLY A 119 -7.99 -10.00 -11.68
C GLY A 119 -9.09 -8.93 -11.73
N ASP A 120 -10.33 -9.41 -11.85
CA ASP A 120 -11.49 -8.59 -12.17
C ASP A 120 -11.78 -7.52 -11.10
N VAL A 121 -11.68 -7.86 -9.81
CA VAL A 121 -11.88 -6.89 -8.71
C VAL A 121 -10.87 -5.74 -8.75
N ILE A 122 -9.60 -6.01 -9.11
CA ILE A 122 -8.59 -4.96 -9.23
C ILE A 122 -8.89 -4.06 -10.43
N ARG A 123 -9.33 -4.62 -11.55
CA ARG A 123 -9.73 -3.85 -12.74
C ARG A 123 -10.93 -2.95 -12.45
N GLU A 124 -11.94 -3.50 -11.78
CA GLU A 124 -13.15 -2.77 -11.38
C GLU A 124 -12.79 -1.62 -10.44
N PHE A 125 -12.03 -1.89 -9.36
CA PHE A 125 -11.57 -0.85 -8.44
C PHE A 125 -10.71 0.23 -9.13
N ALA A 126 -9.81 -0.15 -10.03
CA ALA A 126 -9.01 0.82 -10.78
C ALA A 126 -9.87 1.67 -11.72
N SER A 127 -10.90 1.08 -12.35
CA SER A 127 -11.86 1.81 -13.18
C SER A 127 -12.65 2.84 -12.37
N GLU A 128 -13.04 2.53 -11.14
CA GLU A 128 -13.66 3.51 -10.22
C GLU A 128 -12.71 4.67 -9.88
N CYS A 129 -11.40 4.42 -9.91
CA CYS A 129 -10.35 5.45 -9.75
C CYS A 129 -9.99 6.16 -11.07
N GLY A 130 -10.61 5.80 -12.20
CA GLY A 130 -10.31 6.36 -13.52
C GLY A 130 -9.03 5.83 -14.18
N ILE A 131 -8.57 4.65 -13.79
CA ILE A 131 -7.40 3.95 -14.36
C ILE A 131 -7.87 2.66 -15.04
N GLU A 132 -7.50 2.46 -16.29
CA GLU A 132 -7.83 1.25 -17.05
C GLU A 132 -6.57 0.39 -17.22
N PHE A 133 -6.65 -0.88 -16.80
CA PHE A 133 -5.59 -1.86 -17.06
C PHE A 133 -5.81 -2.54 -18.42
N ALA A 134 -4.72 -2.83 -19.14
CA ALA A 134 -4.78 -3.64 -20.35
C ALA A 134 -5.31 -5.07 -20.08
N ASP A 135 -5.80 -5.75 -21.12
CA ASP A 135 -6.45 -7.07 -21.05
C ASP A 135 -5.64 -8.15 -20.31
N ASP A 136 -6.29 -9.25 -19.93
CA ASP A 136 -5.61 -10.38 -19.27
C ASP A 136 -4.49 -10.95 -20.16
N LYS A 137 -3.36 -11.28 -19.54
CA LYS A 137 -2.12 -11.75 -20.21
C LYS A 137 -1.50 -10.71 -21.14
N SER A 138 -1.66 -9.44 -20.81
CA SER A 138 -0.93 -8.33 -21.46
C SER A 138 0.32 -7.96 -20.68
N SER A 139 1.36 -7.54 -21.38
CA SER A 139 2.59 -7.04 -20.77
C SER A 139 3.12 -5.89 -21.60
N VAL A 140 3.81 -4.96 -20.93
CA VAL A 140 4.54 -3.89 -21.62
C VAL A 140 5.74 -4.49 -22.33
N ILE A 141 5.88 -4.20 -23.63
CA ILE A 141 6.96 -4.73 -24.48
C ILE A 141 7.78 -3.56 -25.04
N ASP A 142 9.09 -3.59 -24.85
CA ASP A 142 10.02 -2.63 -25.45
C ASP A 142 11.20 -3.36 -26.11
N HIS A 143 11.26 -3.33 -27.44
CA HIS A 143 12.32 -3.98 -28.24
C HIS A 143 13.66 -3.23 -28.23
N ILE A 144 13.70 -2.02 -27.68
CA ILE A 144 14.88 -1.14 -27.67
C ILE A 144 15.48 -1.11 -26.27
N ASN A 145 14.66 -0.91 -25.24
CA ASN A 145 15.11 -0.76 -23.85
C ASN A 145 14.66 -1.95 -22.99
N PHE A 146 15.20 -3.14 -23.27
CA PHE A 146 15.01 -4.34 -22.45
C PHE A 146 16.32 -4.79 -21.80
N ASP A 147 16.21 -5.54 -20.70
CA ASP A 147 17.37 -6.10 -20.00
C ASP A 147 17.82 -7.43 -20.61
N ILE A 148 19.12 -7.71 -20.55
CA ILE A 148 19.72 -8.96 -21.07
C ILE A 148 19.24 -10.23 -20.36
N ASN A 149 18.70 -10.11 -19.14
CA ASN A 149 18.14 -11.22 -18.39
C ASN A 149 16.68 -11.51 -18.75
N ASP A 150 16.15 -10.91 -19.82
CA ASP A 150 14.83 -11.22 -20.33
C ASP A 150 14.77 -12.59 -21.03
N ASP A 151 13.57 -13.18 -21.07
CA ASP A 151 13.30 -14.50 -21.65
C ASP A 151 13.19 -14.48 -23.20
N GLY A 152 13.56 -13.36 -23.83
CA GLY A 152 13.51 -13.14 -25.28
C GLY A 152 12.17 -12.60 -25.80
N GLN A 153 11.26 -12.20 -24.91
CA GLN A 153 9.96 -11.61 -25.23
C GLN A 153 9.97 -10.07 -25.11
N HIS A 154 11.09 -9.50 -24.65
CA HIS A 154 11.29 -8.07 -24.41
C HIS A 154 10.28 -7.47 -23.42
N THR A 155 9.98 -8.22 -22.35
CA THR A 155 8.98 -7.85 -21.32
C THR A 155 9.60 -7.26 -20.06
N LEU A 156 10.88 -7.54 -19.81
CA LEU A 156 11.66 -6.89 -18.75
C LEU A 156 12.23 -5.57 -19.28
N ILE A 157 11.51 -4.48 -19.02
CA ILE A 157 11.84 -3.16 -19.54
C ILE A 157 12.79 -2.41 -18.61
N VAL A 158 13.66 -1.61 -19.21
CA VAL A 158 14.62 -0.72 -18.53
C VAL A 158 14.09 0.71 -18.60
N ALA A 159 13.45 1.18 -17.54
CA ALA A 159 12.89 2.52 -17.47
C ALA A 159 13.95 3.56 -17.03
N SER A 160 14.14 4.58 -17.86
CA SER A 160 15.08 5.68 -17.58
C SER A 160 14.57 6.57 -16.44
N PRO A 161 15.41 6.98 -15.47
CA PRO A 161 15.04 7.93 -14.43
C PRO A 161 14.65 9.32 -14.97
N ASN A 162 15.02 9.63 -16.21
CA ASN A 162 14.65 10.87 -16.86
C ASN A 162 13.16 10.97 -17.19
N ASN A 163 12.46 9.83 -17.22
CA ASN A 163 11.02 9.75 -17.48
C ASN A 163 10.16 9.85 -16.20
N LEU A 164 10.79 10.02 -15.03
CA LEU A 164 10.07 10.18 -13.77
C LEU A 164 9.28 11.49 -13.74
N LEU A 165 8.18 11.48 -12.97
CA LEU A 165 7.40 12.67 -12.66
C LEU A 165 8.32 13.73 -12.02
N SER A 166 8.20 14.98 -12.45
CA SER A 166 8.95 16.11 -11.90
C SER A 166 8.38 16.57 -10.56
N SER A 167 8.37 15.69 -9.54
CA SER A 167 7.87 15.97 -8.20
C SER A 167 8.71 15.29 -7.12
N GLU A 168 9.56 16.07 -6.44
CA GLU A 168 10.41 15.58 -5.34
C GLU A 168 9.61 15.03 -4.15
N LEU A 169 8.35 15.45 -3.99
CA LEU A 169 7.47 14.97 -2.93
C LEU A 169 7.03 13.52 -3.14
N ILE A 170 6.94 13.08 -4.41
CA ILE A 170 6.45 11.73 -4.76
C ILE A 170 7.62 10.79 -5.02
N VAL A 171 8.59 11.20 -5.84
CA VAL A 171 9.73 10.33 -6.23
C VAL A 171 10.93 10.47 -5.29
N GLY A 172 10.87 11.40 -4.34
CA GLY A 172 11.99 11.76 -3.47
C GLY A 172 13.09 12.52 -4.22
N GLN A 173 14.27 12.62 -3.61
CA GLN A 173 15.46 13.23 -4.24
C GLN A 173 16.13 12.27 -5.23
N THR A 174 15.36 11.65 -6.13
CA THR A 174 15.92 10.84 -7.20
C THR A 174 16.71 11.74 -8.13
N LYS A 175 18.02 11.48 -8.26
CA LYS A 175 18.85 12.27 -9.17
C LYS A 175 18.47 11.93 -10.61
N LYS A 176 18.22 12.96 -11.43
CA LYS A 176 18.38 12.84 -12.88
C LYS A 176 19.78 12.25 -13.13
N ASN A 177 19.87 11.17 -13.91
CA ASN A 177 21.05 10.29 -14.06
C ASN A 177 21.31 9.27 -12.92
N GLY A 178 20.28 8.87 -12.18
CA GLY A 178 20.35 7.69 -11.30
C GLY A 178 20.49 6.37 -12.06
N LEU A 179 20.52 5.26 -11.31
CA LEU A 179 20.42 3.91 -11.90
C LEU A 179 19.02 3.74 -12.53
N PRO A 180 18.90 3.03 -13.67
CA PRO A 180 17.61 2.75 -14.28
C PRO A 180 16.78 1.80 -13.42
N PHE A 181 15.46 1.83 -13.64
CA PHE A 181 14.52 0.93 -12.98
C PHE A 181 14.21 -0.26 -13.89
N LEU A 182 14.03 -1.43 -13.29
CA LEU A 182 13.53 -2.61 -13.99
C LEU A 182 12.05 -2.77 -13.68
N PHE A 183 11.26 -3.05 -14.72
CA PHE A 183 9.84 -3.31 -14.59
C PHE A 183 9.43 -4.47 -15.49
N ARG A 184 8.49 -5.28 -15.00
CA ARG A 184 7.80 -6.33 -15.76
C ARG A 184 6.37 -6.39 -15.26
N GLY A 185 5.41 -6.16 -16.15
CA GLY A 185 3.99 -6.12 -15.80
C GLY A 185 3.12 -5.57 -16.93
N THR A 186 1.84 -5.39 -16.64
CA THR A 186 0.87 -4.77 -17.54
C THR A 186 1.01 -3.24 -17.58
N GLY A 187 0.38 -2.62 -18.59
CA GLY A 187 0.36 -1.17 -18.82
C GLY A 187 -0.98 -0.55 -18.49
#